data_AF-A0A849PU41-F1
#
_entry.id   AF-A0A849PU41-F1
#
_cell.length_a   1.000
_cell.length_b   1.000
_cell.length_c   1.000
_cell.angle_alpha   90.00
_cell.angle_beta   90.00
_cell.angle_gamma   90.00
#
_symmetry.space_group_name_H-M   'P 1'
#
loop_
_entity.id
_entity.type
_entity.pdbx_description
1 polymer ?
#
loop_
_entity_poly.entity_id
_entity_poly.type
_entity_poly.pdbx_seq_one_letter_code
_entity_poly.pdbx_strand_id
1 'polypeptide(L)' 'MDKSKEVHCDVCDSKVLESDWDAHIDTSQHKEKALTEIMEGRLGKNRFAETRNETSEFLEELEQDFSEKK' A
#
# COMPACT_ATOMS: atom_id res chain seq x y z
N MET A 1 17.55 -18.22 34.59
CA MET A 1 17.54 -18.26 33.11
C MET A 1 16.18 -17.74 32.69
N ASP A 2 16.08 -16.43 32.51
CA ASP A 2 14.88 -15.78 31.99
C ASP A 2 14.59 -16.35 30.61
N LYS A 3 13.51 -17.13 30.51
CA LYS A 3 12.96 -17.55 29.22
C LYS A 3 12.17 -16.37 28.67
N SER A 4 12.86 -15.37 28.14
CA SER A 4 12.20 -14.34 27.35
C SER A 4 11.56 -15.04 26.15
N LYS A 5 10.24 -15.02 26.09
CA LYS A 5 9.49 -15.60 24.97
C LYS A 5 9.71 -14.71 23.76
N GLU A 6 10.03 -15.31 22.63
CA GLU A 6 10.10 -14.61 21.35
C GLU A 6 8.77 -14.76 20.64
N VAL A 7 8.24 -13.64 20.15
CA VAL A 7 7.04 -13.53 19.32
C VAL A 7 7.45 -13.10 17.91
N HIS A 8 6.74 -13.60 16.91
CA HIS A 8 6.98 -13.21 15.52
C HIS A 8 6.07 -12.05 15.13
N CYS A 9 6.63 -11.07 14.42
CA CYS A 9 5.90 -9.98 13.82
C CYS A 9 5.75 -10.22 12.31
N ASP A 10 4.53 -10.43 11.83
CA ASP A 10 4.26 -10.64 10.40
C ASP A 10 4.57 -9.39 9.55
N VAL A 11 4.28 -8.19 10.07
CA VAL A 11 4.50 -6.90 9.36
C VAL A 11 6.00 -6.63 9.12
N CYS A 12 6.84 -7.01 10.09
CA CYS A 12 8.28 -6.80 10.02
C CYS A 12 9.04 -8.06 9.56
N ASP A 13 8.35 -9.19 9.42
CA ASP A 13 8.89 -10.53 9.19
C ASP A 13 10.08 -10.86 10.11
N SER A 14 9.95 -10.52 11.41
CA SER A 14 11.05 -10.62 12.37
C SER A 14 10.62 -11.21 13.71
N LYS A 15 11.59 -11.74 14.46
CA LYS A 15 11.36 -12.23 15.83
C LYS A 15 11.71 -11.13 16.82
N VAL A 16 10.80 -10.87 17.74
CA VAL A 16 10.91 -9.84 18.77
C VAL A 16 10.64 -10.48 20.13
N LEU A 17 11.25 -9.97 21.19
CA LEU A 17 10.94 -10.44 22.54
C LEU A 17 9.53 -9.99 22.94
N GLU A 18 8.80 -10.84 23.65
CA GLU A 18 7.47 -10.54 24.19
C GLU A 18 7.50 -9.30 25.10
N SER A 19 8.61 -9.08 25.81
CA SER A 19 8.86 -7.88 26.63
C SER A 19 8.97 -6.59 25.82
N ASP A 20 9.47 -6.69 24.59
CA ASP A 20 9.77 -5.56 23.71
C ASP A 20 8.70 -5.38 22.62
N TRP A 21 7.66 -6.22 22.64
CA TRP A 21 6.57 -6.19 21.67
C TRP A 21 5.88 -4.82 21.63
N ASP A 22 5.58 -4.24 22.81
CA ASP A 22 4.89 -2.96 22.93
C ASP A 22 5.72 -1.80 22.34
N ALA A 23 7.02 -1.79 22.64
CA ALA A 23 7.95 -0.83 22.06
C ALA A 23 8.13 -1.04 20.55
N HIS A 24 8.14 -2.29 20.08
CA HIS A 24 8.28 -2.63 18.67
C HIS A 24 7.12 -2.09 17.83
N ILE A 25 5.87 -2.32 18.26
CA ILE A 25 4.68 -1.86 17.53
C ILE A 25 4.50 -0.34 17.56
N ASP A 26 5.08 0.34 18.56
CA ASP A 26 5.01 1.81 18.64
C ASP A 26 6.02 2.51 17.72
N THR A 27 7.04 1.80 17.22
CA THR A 27 8.02 2.40 16.30
C THR A 27 7.39 2.93 15.01
N SER A 28 7.87 4.07 14.51
CA SER A 28 7.43 4.63 13.24
C SER A 28 7.59 3.65 12.09
N GLN A 29 8.68 2.88 12.08
CA GLN A 29 8.95 1.88 11.04
C GLN A 29 7.89 0.77 11.00
N HIS A 30 7.47 0.24 12.16
CA HIS A 30 6.39 -0.75 12.22
C HIS A 30 5.08 -0.15 11.72
N LYS A 31 4.74 1.07 12.17
CA LYS A 31 3.52 1.78 11.76
C LYS A 31 3.48 2.05 10.26
N GLU A 32 4.58 2.50 9.66
CA GLU A 32 4.68 2.74 8.22
C GLU A 32 4.48 1.44 7.41
N LYS A 33 5.17 0.36 7.78
CA LYS A 33 5.00 -0.94 7.11
C LYS A 33 3.59 -1.48 7.26
N ALA A 34 3.00 -1.40 8.46
CA ALA A 34 1.63 -1.83 8.70
C ALA A 34 0.63 -1.05 7.85
N LEU A 35 0.82 0.27 7.73
CA LEU A 35 -0.02 1.11 6.86
C LEU A 35 0.13 0.73 5.38
N THR A 36 1.36 0.49 4.91
CA THR A 36 1.61 0.03 3.54
C THR A 36 0.90 -1.30 3.28
N GLU A 37 1.05 -2.29 4.15
CA GLU A 37 0.37 -3.59 4.02
C GLU A 37 -1.16 -3.45 4.02
N ILE A 38 -1.73 -2.56 4.85
CA ILE A 38 -3.17 -2.27 4.84
C ILE A 38 -3.59 -1.59 3.52
N MET A 39 -2.79 -0.67 3.02
CA MET A 39 -3.06 0.01 1.74
C MET A 39 -2.95 -0.96 0.58
N GLU A 40 -1.93 -1.81 0.51
CA GLU A 40 -1.78 -2.83 -0.51
C GLU A 40 -2.86 -3.92 -0.39
N GLY A 41 -3.23 -4.33 0.82
CA GLY A 41 -4.35 -5.25 1.05
C GLY A 41 -5.71 -4.67 0.64
N ARG A 42 -5.89 -3.34 0.73
CA ARG A 42 -7.08 -2.63 0.26
C ARG A 42 -7.04 -2.32 -1.24
N LEU A 43 -5.87 -1.98 -1.79
CA LEU A 43 -5.65 -1.64 -3.20
C LEU A 43 -5.52 -2.89 -4.08
N GLY A 44 -5.14 -4.03 -3.50
CA GLY A 44 -5.07 -5.35 -4.15
C GLY A 44 -6.41 -5.90 -4.62
N LYS A 45 -7.50 -5.13 -4.51
CA LYS A 45 -8.81 -5.47 -5.09
C LYS A 45 -9.42 -4.37 -5.97
N ASN A 46 -8.81 -3.20 -6.12
CA ASN A 46 -9.38 -2.12 -6.93
C ASN A 46 -8.37 -1.50 -7.93
N ARG A 47 -8.39 -2.05 -9.14
CA ARG A 47 -8.65 -1.33 -10.40
C ARG A 47 -7.76 -0.15 -10.80
N PHE A 48 -6.50 -0.07 -10.37
CA PHE A 48 -5.56 0.90 -10.96
C PHE A 48 -4.97 0.48 -12.33
N ALA A 49 -5.38 -0.67 -12.87
CA ALA A 49 -4.99 -1.11 -14.20
C ALA A 49 -6.01 -0.77 -15.30
N GLU A 50 -7.25 -0.40 -14.96
CA GLU A 50 -8.33 -0.26 -15.95
C GLU A 50 -8.70 1.19 -16.31
N THR A 51 -8.32 2.20 -15.52
CA THR A 51 -8.60 3.61 -15.85
C THR A 51 -7.58 4.25 -16.80
N ARG A 52 -6.51 3.54 -17.19
CA ARG A 52 -5.54 3.99 -18.20
C ARG A 52 -5.86 3.48 -19.61
N ASN A 53 -7.14 3.32 -19.93
CA ASN A 53 -7.59 3.05 -21.30
C ASN A 53 -8.71 4.02 -21.72
N GLU A 54 -9.63 4.36 -20.81
CA GLU A 54 -10.74 5.28 -21.12
C GLU A 54 -10.30 6.75 -21.23
N THR A 55 -9.19 7.15 -20.58
CA THR A 55 -8.70 8.54 -20.68
C THR A 55 -8.05 8.86 -22.02
N SER A 56 -7.53 7.84 -22.73
CA SER A 56 -6.94 8.03 -24.07
C SER A 56 -8.01 8.27 -25.13
N GLU A 57 -9.11 7.51 -25.11
CA GLU A 57 -10.19 7.64 -26.11
C GLU A 57 -10.88 9.02 -26.01
N PHE A 58 -11.15 9.50 -24.79
CA PHE A 58 -11.75 10.82 -24.58
C PHE A 58 -10.87 11.99 -25.02
N LEU A 59 -9.53 11.87 -24.91
CA LEU A 59 -8.60 12.92 -25.33
C LEU A 59 -8.48 12.99 -26.86
N GLU A 60 -8.53 11.85 -27.55
CA GLU A 60 -8.51 11.80 -29.02
C GLU A 60 -9.78 12.42 -29.63
N GLU A 61 -10.96 12.19 -29.04
CA GLU A 61 -12.22 12.79 -29.50
C GLU A 61 -12.24 14.33 -29.36
N LEU A 62 -11.64 14.87 -28.29
CA LEU A 62 -11.56 16.30 -28.06
C LEU A 62 -10.61 17.01 -29.04
N GLU A 63 -9.50 16.39 -29.42
CA GLU A 63 -8.57 16.98 -30.39
C GLU A 63 -9.18 17.08 -31.80
N GLN A 64 -10.06 16.14 -32.17
CA GLN A 64 -10.72 16.14 -33.47
C GLN A 64 -11.78 17.25 -33.61
N ASP A 65 -12.59 17.50 -32.58
CA ASP A 65 -13.64 18.54 -32.59
C ASP A 65 -13.08 19.98 -32.67
N PHE A 66 -11.85 20.19 -32.17
CA PHE A 66 -11.14 21.47 -32.28
C PHE A 66 -10.47 21.68 -33.66
N SER A 67 -10.18 20.61 -34.40
CA SER A 67 -9.57 20.68 -35.73
C SER A 67 -10.60 20.96 -36.84
N GLU A 68 -11.84 20.47 -36.67
CA GLU A 68 -12.93 20.63 -37.63
C GLU A 68 -13.64 22.00 -37.56
N LYS A 69 -13.32 22.82 -36.55
CA LYS A 69 -13.87 24.18 -36.37
C LYS A 69 -12.99 25.31 -36.91
N LYS A 70 -11.99 25.00 -37.75
CA LYS A 70 -11.11 25.98 -38.40
C LYS A 70 -11.29 26.01 -39.91
#